data_AF-A0A0F9YZ83-F1
#
_entry.id   AF-A0A0F9YZ83-F1
#
_cell.length_a   1.000
_cell.length_b   1.000
_cell.length_c   1.000
_cell.angle_alpha   90.00
_cell.angle_beta   90.00
_cell.angle_gamma   90.00
#
_symmetry.space_group_name_H-M   'P 1'
#
loop_
_entity.id
_entity.type
_entity.pdbx_description
1 polymer ?
#
loop_
_entity_poly.entity_id
_entity_poly.type
_entity_poly.pdbx_seq_one_letter_code
_entity_poly.pdbx_strand_id
1 'polypeptide(L)' 'MTDYKKAIEVLFAMLKKYKFTKEEKDAIMTAIGTLDFGSLARNRATRIIRNKHNKKINN' A
#
# COMPACT_ATOMS: atom_id res chain seq x y z
N MET A 1 -9.36 3.61 9.10
CA MET A 1 -8.00 3.76 8.55
C MET A 1 -7.52 2.35 8.22
N THR A 2 -7.22 2.02 6.97
CA THR A 2 -6.83 0.65 6.60
C THR A 2 -5.45 0.31 7.17
N ASP A 3 -5.27 -0.92 7.65
CA ASP A 3 -4.08 -1.34 8.43
C ASP A 3 -2.75 -1.03 7.75
N TYR A 4 -2.70 -1.09 6.41
CA TYR A 4 -1.50 -0.81 5.63
C TYR A 4 -1.06 0.67 5.65
N LYS A 5 -1.99 1.63 5.79
CA LYS A 5 -1.64 3.07 5.89
C LYS A 5 -0.92 3.36 7.21
N LYS A 6 -1.41 2.75 8.28
CA LYS A 6 -0.78 2.84 9.61
C LYS A 6 0.60 2.19 9.61
N ALA A 7 0.77 1.07 8.92
CA ALA A 7 2.08 0.44 8.75
C ALA A 7 3.08 1.35 8.03
N ILE A 8 2.67 2.00 6.93
CA ILE A 8 3.51 2.96 6.19
C ILE A 8 3.93 4.13 7.08
N GLU A 9 2.98 4.72 7.84
CA GLU A 9 3.28 5.81 8.78
C GLU A 9 4.30 5.41 9.85
N VAL A 10 4.15 4.21 10.43
CA VAL A 10 5.11 3.69 11.42
C VAL A 10 6.49 3.50 10.81
N LEU A 11 6.58 2.95 9.59
CA LEU A 11 7.87 2.76 8.89
C LEU A 11 8.56 4.10 8.60
N PHE A 12 7.82 5.14 8.18
CA PHE A 12 8.36 6.49 8.03
C PHE A 12 8.79 7.10 9.36
N ALA A 13 8.02 6.89 10.43
CA ALA A 13 8.40 7.36 11.77
C ALA A 13 9.69 6.68 12.25
N MET A 14 9.85 5.38 11.99
CA MET A 14 11.08 4.65 12.30
C MET A 14 12.28 5.23 11.56
N LEU A 15 12.17 5.49 10.24
CA LEU A 15 13.24 6.09 9.43
C LEU A 15 13.71 7.46 9.96
N LYS A 16 12.81 8.23 10.57
CA LYS A 16 13.14 9.53 11.18
C LYS A 16 13.72 9.40 12.59
N LYS A 17 13.29 8.38 13.35
CA LYS A 17 13.63 8.22 14.77
C LYS A 17 14.95 7.48 14.99
N TYR A 18 15.26 6.49 14.15
CA TYR A 18 16.41 5.61 14.34
C TYR A 18 17.47 5.83 13.26
N LYS A 19 18.74 5.68 13.65
CA LYS A 19 19.83 5.62 12.68
C LYS A 19 19.89 4.21 12.10
N PHE A 20 19.57 4.12 10.82
CA PHE A 20 19.70 2.91 10.03
C PHE A 20 20.92 2.97 9.12
N THR A 21 21.50 1.81 8.82
CA THR A 21 22.46 1.64 7.73
C THR A 21 21.80 1.93 6.39
N LYS A 22 22.61 2.06 5.33
CA LYS A 22 22.08 2.28 3.99
C LYS A 22 21.19 1.11 3.55
N GLU A 23 21.63 -0.12 3.79
CA GLU A 23 20.89 -1.34 3.43
C GLU A 23 19.56 -1.45 4.18
N GLU A 24 19.55 -1.13 5.48
CA GLU A 24 18.32 -1.11 6.27
C GLU A 24 17.31 -0.07 5.74
N LYS A 25 17.78 1.12 5.34
CA LYS A 25 16.92 2.16 4.74
C LYS A 25 16.33 1.71 3.41
N ASP A 26 17.15 1.11 2.54
CA ASP A 26 16.72 0.64 1.23
C ASP A 26 15.68 -0.49 1.36
N ALA A 27 15.86 -1.39 2.34
CA ALA A 27 14.88 -2.44 2.65
C ALA A 27 13.55 -1.86 3.17
N ILE A 28 13.59 -0.88 4.09
CA ILE A 28 12.38 -0.23 4.62
C ILE A 28 11.63 0.52 3.51
N MET A 29 12.35 1.26 2.66
CA MET A 29 11.74 1.98 1.53
C MET A 29 11.11 1.03 0.51
N THR A 30 11.75 -0.11 0.26
CA THR A 30 11.19 -1.17 -0.59
C THR A 30 9.89 -1.71 0.00
N ALA A 31 9.86 -2.01 1.30
CA ALA A 31 8.66 -2.47 1.99
C ALA A 31 7.50 -1.45 1.92
N ILE A 32 7.79 -0.15 2.11
CA ILE A 32 6.81 0.92 1.93
C ILE A 32 6.24 0.92 0.51
N GLY A 33 7.11 0.84 -0.52
CA GLY A 33 6.70 0.80 -1.92
C GLY A 33 5.81 -0.40 -2.24
N THR A 34 6.14 -1.58 -1.72
CA THR A 34 5.32 -2.80 -1.90
C THR A 34 3.95 -2.68 -1.23
N LEU A 35 3.90 -2.11 -0.01
CA LEU A 35 2.64 -1.90 0.71
C LEU A 35 1.73 -0.92 -0.02
N ASP A 36 2.29 0.16 -0.56
CA ASP A 36 1.53 1.15 -1.31
C ASP A 36 1.03 0.59 -2.65
N PHE A 37 1.91 -0.08 -3.41
CA PHE A 37 1.56 -0.68 -4.70
C PHE A 37 0.53 -1.81 -4.56
N GLY A 38 0.67 -2.67 -3.54
CA GLY A 38 -0.30 -3.71 -3.23
C GLY A 38 -1.67 -3.16 -2.82
N SER A 39 -1.73 -1.93 -2.30
CA SER A 39 -2.99 -1.24 -2.02
C SER A 39 -3.62 -0.64 -3.28
N LEU A 40 -2.81 -0.06 -4.17
CA LEU A 40 -3.25 0.47 -5.46
C LEU A 40 -3.77 -0.63 -6.38
N ALA A 41 -3.08 -1.77 -6.43
CA ALA A 41 -3.48 -2.93 -7.21
C ALA A 41 -4.83 -3.50 -6.72
N ARG A 42 -5.02 -3.65 -5.41
CA ARG A 42 -6.30 -4.07 -4.83
C ARG A 42 -7.41 -3.08 -5.12
N ASN A 43 -7.20 -1.78 -4.93
CA ASN A 43 -8.22 -0.77 -5.22
C ASN A 43 -8.62 -0.73 -6.70
N ARG A 44 -7.66 -0.90 -7.63
CA ARG A 44 -7.94 -1.01 -9.06
C ARG A 44 -8.71 -2.30 -9.39
N ALA A 45 -8.30 -3.44 -8.85
CA ALA A 45 -8.99 -4.72 -9.04
C ALA A 45 -10.44 -4.66 -8.53
N THR A 46 -10.66 -4.16 -7.31
CA THR A 46 -12.01 -4.00 -6.74
C THR A 46 -12.88 -3.07 -7.59
N ARG A 47 -12.31 -1.97 -8.12
CA ARG A 47 -13.05 -1.06 -9.00
C ARG A 47 -13.44 -1.72 -10.33
N ILE A 48 -12.56 -2.50 -10.93
CA ILE A 48 -12.85 -3.25 -12.18
C ILE A 48 -13.92 -4.31 -11.94
N ILE A 49 -13.80 -5.08 -10.85
CA ILE A 49 -14.78 -6.11 -10.48
C ILE A 49 -16.15 -5.46 -10.22
N ARG A 50 -16.19 -4.36 -9.47
CA ARG A 50 -17.42 -3.62 -9.16
C ARG A 50 -18.07 -3.01 -10.42
N ASN A 51 -17.26 -2.49 -11.34
CA ASN A 51 -17.75 -2.02 -12.64
C ASN A 51 -18.33 -3.15 -13.50
N LYS A 52 -17.70 -4.34 -13.50
CA LYS A 52 -18.26 -5.52 -14.19
C LYS A 52 -19.57 -5.98 -13.57
N HIS A 53 -19.68 -5.93 -12.24
CA HIS A 53 -20.90 -6.33 -11.53
C HIS A 53 -22.07 -5.38 -11.80
N ASN A 54 -21.82 -4.06 -11.79
CA ASN A 54 -22.85 -3.07 -12.11
C ASN A 54 -23.32 -3.12 -13.57
N LYS A 55 -22.45 -3.54 -14.50
CA LYS A 55 -22.80 -3.68 -15.92
C LYS A 55 -23.69 -4.90 -16.21
N LYS A 56 -23.73 -5.90 -15.31
CA LYS A 56 -24.60 -7.08 -15.40
C LYS A 56 -26.00 -6.88 -14.79
N ILE A 57 -26.20 -5.84 -13.98
CA ILE A 57 -27.49 -5.59 -13.30
C ILE A 57 -28.41 -4.69 -14.15
N ASN A 58 -27.85 -3.93 -15.09
CA ASN A 58 -28.59 -2.98 -15.96
C ASN A 58 -28.79 -3.49 -17.41
N ASN A 59 -28.68 -4.80 -17.66
CA ASN A 59 -28.79 -5.42 -18.98
C ASN A 59 -29.61 -6.70 -18.87
#